data_AF-A0A1I1B3W1-F1
#
_entry.id   AF-A0A1I1B3W1-F1
#
_cell.length_a   1.000
_cell.length_b   1.000
_cell.length_c   1.000
_cell.angle_alpha   90.00
_cell.angle_beta   90.00
_cell.angle_gamma   90.00
#
_symmetry.space_group_name_H-M   'P 1'
#
loop_
_entity.id
_entity.type
_entity.pdbx_description
1 polymer ?
#
loop_
_entity_poly.entity_id
_entity_poly.type
_entity_poly.pdbx_seq_one_letter_code
_entity_poly.pdbx_strand_id
1 'polypeptide(L)'
;MSHYFKLLALEVRRFRYILAGMMAYALIVECLAVAREIHNYANRYGIKEGTREPGVLPQTYSFADVIGNVQSGFALAVVLPLAALLAYVLLIWYRDWFGRHPFAFRLLMVPGGRISLYFAKLTAILLFIFSMLAWQLVAMAILKLEYAVVTPELLKESSRFTDAMYASEIFKLLLPLRFTQFLINYGMGLLAVMLVFAGILLERSYRIRGIVIAALYLALNVTLLVLASMSIELPLYPSETVAVCLTIFGLEVAGAIWLSLKLITGKVSV
;
A
#
# COMPACT_ATOMS: atom_id res chain seq x y z
N MET A 1 -8.80 -20.82 -20.45
CA MET A 1 -8.26 -19.69 -19.66
C MET A 1 -6.99 -19.17 -20.33
N SER A 2 -6.90 -17.86 -20.56
CA SER A 2 -5.69 -17.25 -21.15
C SER A 2 -4.47 -17.49 -20.25
N HIS A 3 -3.29 -17.56 -20.85
CA HIS A 3 -2.02 -17.82 -20.16
C HIS A 3 -1.76 -16.82 -19.01
N TYR A 4 -2.13 -15.56 -19.21
CA TYR A 4 -2.06 -14.48 -18.23
C TYR A 4 -2.78 -14.81 -16.90
N PHE A 5 -4.04 -15.26 -16.95
CA PHE A 5 -4.79 -15.54 -15.71
C PHE A 5 -4.20 -16.70 -14.90
N LYS A 6 -3.60 -17.69 -15.57
CA LYS A 6 -2.90 -18.79 -14.88
C LYS A 6 -1.67 -18.29 -14.13
N LEU A 7 -0.89 -17.40 -14.74
CA LEU A 7 0.27 -16.78 -14.10
C LEU A 7 -0.15 -15.90 -12.91
N LEU A 8 -1.18 -15.08 -13.09
CA LEU A 8 -1.71 -14.22 -12.03
C LEU A 8 -2.20 -15.06 -10.84
N ALA A 9 -3.02 -16.09 -11.09
CA ALA A 9 -3.53 -16.98 -10.05
C ALA A 9 -2.41 -17.70 -9.29
N LEU A 10 -1.32 -18.04 -9.98
CA LEU A 10 -0.14 -18.65 -9.37
C LEU A 10 0.57 -17.68 -8.42
N GLU A 11 0.72 -16.39 -8.77
CA GLU A 11 1.30 -15.40 -7.86
C GLU A 11 0.39 -15.13 -6.66
N VAL A 12 -0.94 -15.03 -6.87
CA VAL A 12 -1.91 -14.89 -5.79
C VAL A 12 -1.87 -16.08 -4.85
N ARG A 13 -1.84 -17.30 -5.39
CA ARG A 13 -1.78 -18.54 -4.59
C ARG A 13 -0.52 -18.62 -3.72
N ARG A 14 0.60 -18.05 -4.17
CA ARG A 14 1.86 -18.01 -3.42
C ARG A 14 1.81 -17.04 -2.26
N PHE A 15 1.20 -15.86 -2.43
CA PHE A 15 1.19 -14.81 -1.41
C PHE A 15 -0.02 -14.86 -0.46
N ARG A 16 -1.08 -15.62 -0.79
CA ARG A 16 -2.36 -15.59 -0.06
C ARG A 16 -2.26 -15.79 1.46
N TYR A 17 -1.39 -16.67 1.94
CA TYR A 17 -1.25 -16.95 3.37
C TYR A 17 -0.52 -15.83 4.10
N ILE A 18 0.47 -15.22 3.44
CA ILE A 18 1.18 -14.05 3.96
C ILE A 18 0.20 -12.87 4.02
N LEU A 19 -0.57 -12.65 2.96
CA LEU A 19 -1.61 -11.63 2.90
C LEU A 19 -2.65 -11.83 4.01
N ALA A 20 -3.20 -13.03 4.16
CA ALA A 20 -4.18 -13.34 5.20
C ALA A 20 -3.58 -13.17 6.62
N GLY A 21 -2.33 -13.58 6.82
CA GLY A 21 -1.63 -13.37 8.09
C GLY A 21 -1.45 -11.89 8.43
N MET A 22 -1.10 -11.06 7.45
CA MET A 22 -1.00 -9.61 7.61
C MET A 22 -2.36 -8.97 7.89
N MET A 23 -3.44 -9.45 7.26
CA MET A 23 -4.81 -8.98 7.50
C MET A 23 -5.26 -9.28 8.94
N ALA A 24 -5.03 -10.51 9.39
CA ALA A 24 -5.34 -10.92 10.75
C ALA A 24 -4.50 -10.15 11.77
N TYR A 25 -3.20 -9.99 11.52
CA TYR A 25 -2.31 -9.18 12.35
C TYR A 25 -2.82 -7.74 12.51
N ALA A 26 -3.13 -7.06 11.40
CA ALA A 26 -3.60 -5.68 11.43
C ALA A 26 -4.88 -5.56 12.27
N LEU A 27 -5.86 -6.44 12.04
CA LEU A 27 -7.11 -6.43 12.79
C LEU A 27 -6.89 -6.66 14.30
N ILE A 28 -6.05 -7.64 14.67
CA ILE A 28 -5.77 -7.93 16.08
C ILE A 28 -5.13 -6.72 16.77
N VAL A 29 -4.14 -6.09 16.13
CA VAL A 29 -3.46 -4.91 16.69
C VAL A 29 -4.43 -3.74 16.83
N GLU A 30 -5.26 -3.48 15.82
CA GLU A 30 -6.25 -2.40 15.84
C GLU A 30 -7.31 -2.62 16.92
N CYS A 31 -7.87 -3.83 17.04
CA CYS A 31 -8.81 -4.19 18.10
C CYS A 31 -8.18 -4.01 19.49
N LEU A 32 -6.97 -4.52 19.69
CA LEU A 32 -6.27 -4.36 20.97
C LEU A 32 -6.00 -2.89 21.31
N ALA A 33 -5.71 -2.06 20.31
CA ALA A 33 -5.50 -0.63 20.52
C ALA A 33 -6.80 0.07 20.94
N VAL A 34 -7.91 -0.20 20.25
CA VAL A 34 -9.24 0.35 20.57
C VAL A 34 -9.72 -0.10 21.95
N ALA A 35 -9.66 -1.39 22.25
CA ALA A 35 -10.05 -1.93 23.56
C ALA A 35 -9.23 -1.31 24.71
N ARG A 36 -7.92 -1.16 24.54
CA ARG A 36 -7.05 -0.53 25.54
C ARG A 36 -7.39 0.94 25.75
N GLU A 37 -7.66 1.68 24.68
CA GLU A 37 -8.01 3.09 24.78
C GLU A 37 -9.33 3.31 25.51
N ILE A 38 -10.37 2.55 25.15
CA ILE A 38 -11.67 2.61 25.85
C ILE A 38 -11.49 2.21 27.32
N HIS A 39 -10.70 1.18 27.61
CA HIS A 39 -10.42 0.76 28.98
C HIS A 39 -9.72 1.86 29.79
N ASN A 40 -8.67 2.47 29.25
CA ASN A 40 -7.91 3.53 29.90
C ASN A 40 -8.78 4.77 30.12
N TYR A 41 -9.60 5.13 29.14
CA TYR A 41 -10.53 6.25 29.25
C TYR A 41 -11.55 6.00 30.36
N ALA A 42 -12.20 4.82 30.39
CA ALA A 42 -13.17 4.49 31.43
C ALA A 42 -12.57 4.48 32.85
N ASN A 43 -11.31 4.04 33.00
CA ASN A 43 -10.63 4.06 34.29
C ASN A 43 -10.30 5.48 34.76
N ARG A 44 -9.93 6.39 33.85
CA ARG A 44 -9.65 7.80 34.19
C ARG A 44 -10.84 8.52 34.81
N TYR A 45 -12.06 8.09 34.51
CA TYR A 45 -13.30 8.68 35.04
C TYR A 45 -13.96 7.82 36.14
N GLY A 46 -13.26 6.81 36.70
CA GLY A 46 -13.76 6.01 37.82
C GLY A 46 -15.01 5.17 37.54
N ILE A 47 -15.37 4.98 36.25
CA ILE A 47 -16.64 4.36 35.86
C ILE A 47 -16.67 2.86 36.18
N LYS A 48 -15.51 2.21 36.27
CA LYS A 48 -15.40 0.77 36.56
C LYS A 48 -15.32 0.42 38.03
N GLU A 49 -14.87 1.35 38.89
CA GLU A 49 -14.60 1.05 40.31
C GLU A 49 -15.67 1.62 41.27
N GLY A 50 -16.70 2.31 40.75
CA GLY A 50 -17.77 2.89 41.57
C GLY A 50 -17.35 4.12 42.40
N THR A 51 -16.07 4.49 42.35
CA THR A 51 -15.50 5.73 42.87
C THR A 51 -15.78 6.87 41.90
N ARG A 52 -16.98 7.44 41.98
CA ARG A 52 -17.26 8.75 41.35
C ARG A 52 -16.44 9.81 42.06
N GLU A 53 -15.42 10.37 41.40
CA GLU A 53 -14.85 11.64 41.84
C GLU A 53 -15.95 12.71 41.74
N PRO A 54 -16.32 13.38 42.85
CA PRO A 54 -17.40 14.37 42.82
C PRO A 54 -16.92 15.61 42.05
N GLY A 55 -17.44 15.83 40.84
CA GLY A 55 -17.26 17.08 40.09
C GLY A 55 -16.89 16.96 38.61
N VAL A 56 -16.49 15.78 38.14
CA VAL A 56 -16.15 15.57 36.72
C VAL A 56 -17.26 14.78 36.04
N LEU A 57 -18.11 15.47 35.28
CA LEU A 57 -19.05 14.80 34.39
C LEU A 57 -18.25 14.05 33.31
N PRO A 58 -18.53 12.76 33.07
CA PRO A 58 -17.88 12.05 31.98
C PRO A 58 -18.20 12.78 30.67
N GLN A 59 -17.17 13.21 29.96
CA GLN A 59 -17.38 13.67 28.59
C GLN A 59 -17.76 12.46 27.73
N THR A 60 -18.72 12.68 26.85
CA THR A 60 -19.08 11.71 25.84
C THR A 60 -17.86 11.42 24.97
N TYR A 61 -17.68 10.16 24.61
CA TYR A 61 -16.49 9.68 23.92
C TYR A 61 -16.89 8.95 22.66
N SER A 62 -16.82 9.66 21.53
CA SER A 62 -17.29 9.14 20.25
C SER A 62 -16.29 8.13 19.65
N PHE A 63 -16.77 7.32 18.70
CA PHE A 63 -15.88 6.42 17.95
C PHE A 63 -14.80 7.21 17.18
N ALA A 64 -15.08 8.45 16.76
CA ALA A 64 -14.08 9.26 16.07
C ALA A 64 -12.95 9.69 17.01
N ASP A 65 -13.28 10.03 18.25
CA ASP A 65 -12.29 10.43 19.27
C ASP A 65 -11.40 9.25 19.66
N VAL A 66 -11.99 8.05 19.81
CA VAL A 66 -11.22 6.82 20.05
C VAL A 66 -10.20 6.62 18.93
N ILE A 67 -10.64 6.60 17.66
CA ILE A 67 -9.77 6.41 16.49
C ILE A 67 -8.70 7.50 16.39
N GLY A 68 -9.05 8.75 16.72
CA GLY A 68 -8.11 9.87 16.77
C GLY A 68 -7.02 9.70 17.84
N ASN A 69 -7.32 9.02 18.95
CA ASN A 69 -6.38 8.81 20.04
C ASN A 69 -5.50 7.55 19.89
N VAL A 70 -5.93 6.55 19.11
CA VAL A 70 -5.18 5.31 18.90
C VAL A 70 -4.25 5.31 17.67
N GLN A 71 -3.86 6.49 17.18
CA GLN A 71 -3.03 6.63 15.97
C GLN A 71 -1.74 5.79 16.00
N SER A 72 -1.09 5.67 17.16
CA SER A 72 0.14 4.87 17.30
C SER A 72 -0.09 3.37 17.11
N GLY A 73 -1.21 2.84 17.63
CA GLY A 73 -1.61 1.44 17.43
C GLY A 73 -1.92 1.15 15.97
N PHE A 74 -2.63 2.07 15.32
CA PHE A 74 -2.92 1.99 13.89
C PHE A 74 -1.66 2.09 13.02
N ALA A 75 -0.70 2.93 13.39
CA ALA A 75 0.57 3.04 12.67
C ALA A 75 1.29 1.69 12.66
N LEU A 76 1.34 1.02 13.81
CA LEU A 76 1.96 -0.29 13.95
C LEU A 76 1.23 -1.39 13.17
N ALA A 77 -0.10 -1.32 13.11
CA ALA A 77 -0.93 -2.24 12.34
C ALA A 77 -0.72 -2.10 10.82
N VAL A 78 -0.42 -0.90 10.33
CA VAL A 78 -0.26 -0.59 8.90
C VAL A 78 1.19 -0.71 8.40
N VAL A 79 2.16 -0.23 9.17
CA VAL A 79 3.57 -0.15 8.74
C VAL A 79 4.15 -1.52 8.44
N LEU A 80 3.82 -2.54 9.24
CA LEU A 80 4.33 -3.90 9.03
C LEU A 80 3.78 -4.52 7.72
N PRO A 81 2.46 -4.54 7.46
CA PRO A 81 1.90 -4.90 6.16
C PRO A 81 2.48 -4.11 4.99
N LEU A 82 2.64 -2.79 5.14
CA LEU A 82 3.20 -1.96 4.08
C LEU A 82 4.64 -2.36 3.75
N ALA A 83 5.49 -2.53 4.77
CA ALA A 83 6.87 -2.96 4.62
C ALA A 83 6.97 -4.36 3.97
N ALA A 84 6.11 -5.30 4.38
CA ALA A 84 6.06 -6.64 3.80
C ALA A 84 5.64 -6.62 2.32
N LEU A 85 4.67 -5.77 1.94
CA LEU A 85 4.29 -5.58 0.53
C LEU A 85 5.45 -4.98 -0.29
N LEU A 86 6.12 -3.94 0.22
CA LEU A 86 7.28 -3.34 -0.44
C LEU A 86 8.43 -4.33 -0.62
N ALA A 87 8.72 -5.15 0.40
CA ALA A 87 9.68 -6.24 0.28
C ALA A 87 9.24 -7.26 -0.78
N TYR A 88 7.94 -7.57 -0.86
CA TYR A 88 7.40 -8.50 -1.85
C TYR A 88 7.54 -8.00 -3.30
N VAL A 89 7.49 -6.68 -3.53
CA VAL A 89 7.77 -6.07 -4.85
C VAL A 89 9.13 -6.53 -5.38
N LEU A 90 10.14 -6.64 -4.51
CA LEU A 90 11.44 -7.18 -4.89
C LEU A 90 11.37 -8.71 -5.04
N LEU A 91 10.88 -9.39 -4.00
CA LEU A 91 10.90 -10.86 -3.92
C LEU A 91 10.15 -11.55 -5.05
N ILE A 92 9.09 -10.94 -5.61
CA ILE A 92 8.32 -11.50 -6.72
C ILE A 92 9.19 -11.79 -7.95
N TRP A 93 10.23 -10.98 -8.18
CA TRP A 93 11.22 -11.22 -9.23
C TRP A 93 12.34 -12.14 -8.74
N TYR A 94 13.04 -11.77 -7.67
CA TYR A 94 14.23 -12.53 -7.20
C TYR A 94 13.95 -14.01 -6.92
N ARG A 95 12.77 -14.35 -6.37
CA ARG A 95 12.40 -15.73 -6.05
C ARG A 95 12.30 -16.61 -7.29
N ASP A 96 11.84 -16.07 -8.42
CA ASP A 96 11.72 -16.85 -9.66
C ASP A 96 13.11 -17.14 -10.28
N TRP A 97 14.11 -16.33 -9.94
CA TRP A 97 15.53 -16.51 -10.31
C TRP A 97 16.30 -17.43 -9.35
N PHE A 98 15.90 -17.49 -8.07
CA PHE A 98 16.61 -18.24 -7.02
C PHE A 98 16.11 -19.70 -6.94
N GLY A 99 16.81 -20.64 -7.59
CA GLY A 99 16.51 -22.09 -7.50
C GLY A 99 17.48 -22.98 -8.30
N ARG A 100 17.60 -24.27 -7.90
CA ARG A 100 18.53 -25.26 -8.52
C ARG A 100 18.27 -25.53 -10.02
N HIS A 101 17.03 -25.35 -10.47
CA HIS A 101 16.67 -25.20 -11.88
C HIS A 101 15.77 -23.97 -11.99
N PRO A 102 16.25 -22.86 -12.54
CA PRO A 102 15.58 -21.59 -12.39
C PRO A 102 14.20 -21.61 -13.06
N PHE A 103 13.15 -21.60 -12.24
CA PHE A 103 11.74 -21.69 -12.64
C PHE A 103 11.37 -20.57 -13.63
N ALA A 104 12.00 -19.40 -13.50
CA ALA A 104 11.93 -18.31 -14.47
C ALA A 104 12.20 -18.76 -15.90
N PHE A 105 13.20 -19.60 -16.17
CA PHE A 105 13.54 -19.99 -17.54
C PHE A 105 12.48 -20.91 -18.15
N ARG A 106 11.88 -21.80 -17.36
CA ARG A 106 10.72 -22.59 -17.82
C ARG A 106 9.54 -21.70 -18.15
N LEU A 107 9.33 -20.64 -17.37
CA LEU A 107 8.26 -19.67 -17.58
C LEU A 107 8.51 -18.78 -18.82
N LEU A 108 9.77 -18.42 -19.08
CA LEU A 108 10.20 -17.60 -20.22
C LEU A 108 10.31 -18.38 -21.54
N MET A 109 10.42 -19.71 -21.47
CA MET A 109 10.40 -20.63 -22.62
C MET A 109 8.98 -20.91 -23.12
N VAL A 110 7.93 -20.55 -22.37
CA VAL A 110 6.55 -20.69 -22.85
C VAL A 110 6.28 -19.65 -23.95
N PRO A 111 5.93 -20.07 -25.18
CA PRO A 111 5.67 -19.16 -26.30
C PRO A 111 4.53 -18.19 -25.94
N GLY A 112 4.73 -16.90 -26.22
CA GLY A 112 3.78 -15.83 -25.90
C GLY A 112 3.69 -15.43 -24.42
N GLY A 113 4.43 -16.07 -23.51
CA GLY A 113 4.29 -15.88 -22.05
C GLY A 113 5.00 -14.66 -21.46
N ARG A 114 5.94 -14.05 -22.19
CA ARG A 114 6.89 -13.06 -21.66
C ARG A 114 6.26 -11.71 -21.27
N ILE A 115 5.39 -11.19 -22.12
CA ILE A 115 4.65 -9.94 -21.84
C ILE A 115 3.61 -10.20 -20.74
N SER A 116 2.90 -11.33 -20.84
CA SER A 116 1.94 -11.75 -19.82
C SER A 116 2.57 -11.96 -18.44
N LEU A 117 3.84 -12.35 -18.35
CA LEU A 117 4.59 -12.47 -17.11
C LEU A 117 4.70 -11.12 -16.39
N TYR A 118 5.16 -10.09 -17.11
CA TYR A 118 5.34 -8.76 -16.55
C TYR A 118 4.01 -8.22 -16.00
N PHE A 119 2.97 -8.23 -16.84
CA PHE A 119 1.65 -7.75 -16.43
C PHE A 119 1.03 -8.62 -15.32
N ALA A 120 1.25 -9.94 -15.31
CA ALA A 120 0.74 -10.78 -14.22
C ALA A 120 1.36 -10.41 -12.88
N LYS A 121 2.67 -10.15 -12.83
CA LYS A 121 3.35 -9.71 -11.60
C LYS A 121 2.90 -8.32 -11.15
N LEU A 122 2.78 -7.38 -12.09
CA LEU A 122 2.31 -6.03 -11.81
C LEU A 122 0.88 -6.05 -11.27
N THR A 123 -0.03 -6.77 -11.93
CA THR A 123 -1.42 -6.92 -11.47
C THR A 123 -1.50 -7.67 -10.14
N ALA A 124 -0.63 -8.66 -9.88
CA ALA A 124 -0.61 -9.34 -8.58
C ALA A 124 -0.32 -8.37 -7.44
N ILE A 125 0.69 -7.49 -7.59
CA ILE A 125 0.99 -6.46 -6.58
C ILE A 125 -0.19 -5.51 -6.38
N LEU A 126 -0.79 -5.03 -7.48
CA LEU A 126 -1.98 -4.17 -7.41
C LEU A 126 -3.13 -4.85 -6.65
N LEU A 127 -3.39 -6.13 -6.94
CA LEU A 127 -4.40 -6.91 -6.23
C LEU A 127 -4.09 -7.01 -4.75
N PHE A 128 -2.84 -7.21 -4.34
CA PHE A 128 -2.47 -7.30 -2.93
C PHE A 128 -2.65 -5.96 -2.20
N ILE A 129 -2.26 -4.85 -2.83
CA ILE A 129 -2.46 -3.50 -2.30
C ILE A 129 -3.95 -3.22 -2.14
N PHE A 130 -4.76 -3.42 -3.19
CA PHE A 130 -6.21 -3.17 -3.12
C PHE A 130 -6.92 -4.12 -2.16
N SER A 131 -6.48 -5.37 -2.04
CA SER A 131 -7.03 -6.30 -1.05
C SER A 131 -6.77 -5.81 0.37
N MET A 132 -5.57 -5.29 0.67
CA MET A 132 -5.26 -4.69 1.97
C MET A 132 -6.09 -3.44 2.24
N LEU A 133 -6.30 -2.58 1.24
CA LEU A 133 -7.14 -1.39 1.40
C LEU A 133 -8.61 -1.73 1.64
N ALA A 134 -9.13 -2.70 0.90
CA ALA A 134 -10.48 -3.22 1.14
C ALA A 134 -10.59 -3.81 2.54
N TRP A 135 -9.57 -4.55 2.99
CA TRP A 135 -9.53 -5.10 4.35
C TRP A 135 -9.53 -4.02 5.43
N GLN A 136 -8.80 -2.92 5.23
CA GLN A 136 -8.78 -1.78 6.16
C GLN A 136 -10.18 -1.14 6.33
N LEU A 137 -10.99 -1.08 5.27
CA LEU A 137 -12.38 -0.65 5.37
C LEU A 137 -13.25 -1.63 6.17
N VAL A 138 -13.06 -2.93 5.95
CA VAL A 138 -13.77 -3.99 6.70
C VAL A 138 -13.36 -3.97 8.17
N ALA A 139 -12.07 -3.86 8.47
CA ALA A 139 -11.54 -3.75 9.83
C ALA A 139 -12.16 -2.56 10.56
N MET A 140 -12.25 -1.39 9.92
CA MET A 140 -12.93 -0.23 10.49
C MET A 140 -14.40 -0.49 10.85
N ALA A 141 -15.14 -1.21 10.01
CA ALA A 141 -16.51 -1.60 10.34
C ALA A 141 -16.56 -2.53 11.56
N ILE A 142 -15.62 -3.47 11.68
CA ILE A 142 -15.49 -4.37 12.84
C ILE A 142 -15.16 -3.57 14.10
N LEU A 143 -14.23 -2.63 14.05
CA LEU A 143 -13.85 -1.78 15.20
C LEU A 143 -15.01 -0.91 15.67
N LYS A 144 -15.88 -0.45 14.76
CA LYS A 144 -17.10 0.26 15.13
C LYS A 144 -18.07 -0.64 15.91
N LEU A 145 -18.20 -1.91 15.52
CA LEU A 145 -19.00 -2.89 16.26
C LEU A 145 -18.38 -3.18 17.63
N GLU A 146 -17.06 -3.32 17.69
CA GLU A 146 -16.33 -3.48 18.95
C GLU A 146 -16.56 -2.30 19.89
N TYR A 147 -16.39 -1.07 19.41
CA TYR A 147 -16.68 0.15 20.18
C TYR A 147 -18.12 0.15 20.72
N ALA A 148 -19.09 -0.30 19.93
CA ALA A 148 -20.48 -0.37 20.36
C ALA A 148 -20.70 -1.38 21.50
N VAL A 149 -19.90 -2.45 21.58
CA VAL A 149 -20.02 -3.50 22.61
C VAL A 149 -19.18 -3.18 23.85
N VAL A 150 -17.97 -2.66 23.67
CA VAL A 150 -16.98 -2.47 24.75
C VAL A 150 -17.20 -1.16 25.52
N THR A 151 -17.72 -0.11 24.87
CA THR A 151 -17.91 1.20 25.50
C THR A 151 -19.16 1.23 26.38
N PRO A 152 -19.04 1.58 27.67
CA PRO A 152 -20.18 1.77 28.57
C PRO A 152 -21.20 2.78 28.01
N GLU A 153 -22.50 2.54 28.22
CA GLU A 153 -23.56 3.40 27.68
C GLU A 153 -23.44 4.86 28.12
N LEU A 154 -22.95 5.11 29.34
CA LEU A 154 -22.76 6.44 29.90
C LEU A 154 -21.72 7.28 29.12
N LEU A 155 -20.77 6.63 28.44
CA LEU A 155 -19.70 7.28 27.67
C LEU A 155 -20.01 7.37 26.18
N LYS A 156 -21.03 6.66 25.70
CA LYS A 156 -21.21 6.43 24.27
C LYS A 156 -21.76 7.68 23.58
N GLU A 157 -21.10 8.08 22.50
CA GLU A 157 -21.58 9.11 21.59
C GLU A 157 -21.68 8.56 20.16
N SER A 158 -22.70 8.98 19.42
CA SER A 158 -22.81 8.64 18.01
C SER A 158 -21.88 9.51 17.17
N SER A 159 -20.97 8.89 16.42
CA SER A 159 -20.25 9.56 15.33
C SER A 159 -20.51 8.88 13.98
N ARG A 160 -20.33 9.64 12.90
CA ARG A 160 -20.40 9.07 11.56
C ARG A 160 -19.12 8.31 11.26
N PHE A 161 -19.23 7.33 10.37
CA PHE A 161 -18.06 6.55 9.91
C PHE A 161 -17.01 7.44 9.26
N THR A 162 -17.44 8.48 8.54
CA THR A 162 -16.57 9.47 7.89
C THR A 162 -15.74 10.26 8.90
N ASP A 163 -16.30 10.57 10.07
CA ASP A 163 -15.65 11.41 11.07
C ASP A 163 -14.45 10.66 11.68
N ALA A 164 -14.61 9.34 11.90
CA ALA A 164 -13.51 8.47 12.33
C ALA A 164 -12.40 8.34 11.27
N MET A 165 -12.75 8.33 9.97
CA MET A 165 -11.73 8.35 8.90
C MET A 165 -10.94 9.66 8.89
N TYR A 166 -11.57 10.80 9.18
CA TYR A 166 -10.89 12.09 9.28
C TYR A 166 -10.10 12.29 10.58
N ALA A 167 -10.43 11.54 11.64
CA ALA A 167 -9.72 11.61 12.91
C ALA A 167 -8.31 10.97 12.84
N SER A 168 -8.07 10.07 11.90
CA SER A 168 -6.78 9.40 11.74
C SER A 168 -6.01 9.89 10.51
N GLU A 169 -4.80 10.41 10.73
CA GLU A 169 -3.89 10.81 9.66
C GLU A 169 -3.50 9.64 8.73
N ILE A 170 -3.43 8.43 9.28
CA ILE A 170 -3.10 7.23 8.53
C ILE A 170 -4.19 6.91 7.50
N PHE A 171 -5.47 7.08 7.87
CA PHE A 171 -6.57 6.87 6.94
C PHE A 171 -6.66 7.97 5.88
N LYS A 172 -6.30 9.21 6.21
CA LYS A 172 -6.19 10.27 5.19
C LYS A 172 -5.16 9.92 4.12
N LEU A 173 -4.05 9.29 4.50
CA LEU A 173 -3.01 8.85 3.58
C LEU A 173 -3.42 7.62 2.75
N LEU A 174 -3.92 6.57 3.42
CA LEU A 174 -4.27 5.29 2.79
C LEU A 174 -5.57 5.37 1.96
N LEU A 175 -6.60 6.05 2.48
CA LEU A 175 -7.92 6.11 1.87
C LEU A 175 -8.33 7.58 1.70
N PRO A 176 -7.63 8.32 0.82
CA PRO A 176 -8.00 9.69 0.52
C PRO A 176 -9.41 9.72 -0.07
N LEU A 177 -10.31 10.47 0.56
CA LEU A 177 -11.71 10.61 0.14
C LEU A 177 -11.85 11.37 -1.19
N ARG A 178 -10.82 12.13 -1.58
CA ARG A 178 -10.77 12.81 -2.88
C ARG A 178 -10.21 11.86 -3.93
N PHE A 179 -11.00 11.58 -4.95
CA PHE A 179 -10.62 10.71 -6.07
C PHE A 179 -9.32 11.16 -6.77
N THR A 180 -9.07 12.46 -6.88
CA THR A 180 -7.84 13.00 -7.47
C THR A 180 -6.60 12.69 -6.64
N GLN A 181 -6.68 12.82 -5.31
CA GLN A 181 -5.59 12.47 -4.40
C GLN A 181 -5.34 10.96 -4.39
N PHE A 182 -6.40 10.16 -4.44
CA PHE A 182 -6.30 8.71 -4.62
C PHE A 182 -5.51 8.37 -5.89
N LEU A 183 -5.88 8.96 -7.03
CA LEU A 183 -5.23 8.68 -8.30
C LEU A 183 -3.74 9.07 -8.30
N ILE A 184 -3.40 10.21 -7.68
CA ILE A 184 -2.00 10.66 -7.56
C ILE A 184 -1.20 9.72 -6.65
N ASN A 185 -1.67 9.45 -5.43
CA ASN A 185 -0.93 8.63 -4.47
C ASN A 185 -0.69 7.20 -4.99
N TYR A 186 -1.73 6.55 -5.51
CA TYR A 186 -1.62 5.19 -6.04
C TYR A 186 -0.96 5.15 -7.42
N GLY A 187 -1.12 6.19 -8.24
CA GLY A 187 -0.41 6.33 -9.51
C GLY A 187 1.10 6.44 -9.32
N MET A 188 1.56 7.27 -8.39
CA MET A 188 2.98 7.36 -8.02
C MET A 188 3.51 6.04 -7.45
N GLY A 189 2.74 5.39 -6.57
CA GLY A 189 3.11 4.07 -6.03
C GLY A 189 3.25 3.01 -7.13
N LEU A 190 2.33 2.99 -8.09
CA LEU A 190 2.39 2.08 -9.23
C LEU A 190 3.60 2.37 -10.13
N LEU A 191 3.87 3.64 -10.42
CA LEU A 191 5.05 4.05 -11.16
C LEU A 191 6.34 3.61 -10.44
N ALA A 192 6.44 3.82 -9.13
CA ALA A 192 7.58 3.36 -8.33
C ALA A 192 7.79 1.84 -8.46
N VAL A 193 6.72 1.05 -8.41
CA VAL A 193 6.77 -0.40 -8.64
C VAL A 193 7.28 -0.72 -10.05
N MET A 194 6.80 -0.02 -11.08
CA MET A 194 7.26 -0.21 -12.46
C MET A 194 8.74 0.14 -12.64
N LEU A 195 9.21 1.23 -12.03
CA LEU A 195 10.63 1.64 -12.06
C LEU A 195 11.52 0.62 -11.36
N VAL A 196 11.10 0.13 -10.19
CA VAL A 196 11.81 -0.94 -9.46
C VAL A 196 11.85 -2.22 -10.31
N PHE A 197 10.75 -2.60 -10.95
CA PHE A 197 10.71 -3.75 -11.86
C PHE A 197 11.70 -3.60 -13.01
N ALA A 198 11.73 -2.43 -13.65
CA ALA A 198 12.68 -2.13 -14.72
C ALA A 198 14.14 -2.19 -14.21
N GLY A 199 14.42 -1.66 -13.03
CA GLY A 199 15.72 -1.73 -12.37
C GLY A 199 16.18 -3.16 -12.09
N ILE A 200 15.30 -4.02 -11.54
CA ILE A 200 15.60 -5.44 -11.30
C ILE A 200 15.90 -6.16 -12.62
N LEU A 201 15.12 -5.88 -13.67
CA LEU A 201 15.36 -6.48 -15.00
C LEU A 201 16.68 -6.01 -15.61
N LEU A 202 17.09 -4.76 -15.38
CA LEU A 202 18.39 -4.22 -15.80
C LEU A 202 19.55 -4.92 -15.08
N GLU A 203 19.48 -5.04 -13.75
CA GLU A 203 20.44 -5.83 -12.96
C GLU A 203 20.59 -7.22 -13.56
N ARG A 204 19.46 -7.91 -13.81
CA ARG A 204 19.50 -9.29 -14.30
C ARG A 204 20.00 -9.42 -15.74
N SER A 205 19.74 -8.45 -16.59
CA SER A 205 20.17 -8.47 -17.99
C SER A 205 21.67 -8.19 -18.16
N TYR A 206 22.28 -7.41 -17.25
CA TYR A 206 23.67 -6.94 -17.39
C TYR A 206 24.58 -7.26 -16.19
N ARG A 207 24.11 -8.08 -15.23
CA ARG A 207 24.82 -8.49 -14.01
C ARG A 207 25.34 -7.27 -13.23
N ILE A 208 26.64 -7.23 -12.90
CA ILE A 208 27.26 -6.16 -12.12
C ILE A 208 27.14 -4.80 -12.81
N ARG A 209 27.32 -4.74 -14.14
CA ARG A 209 27.09 -3.49 -14.92
C ARG A 209 25.62 -3.07 -14.89
N GLY A 210 24.72 -4.04 -14.77
CA GLY A 210 23.28 -3.81 -14.63
C GLY A 210 22.91 -3.08 -13.36
N ILE A 211 23.60 -3.31 -12.24
CA ILE A 211 23.37 -2.59 -10.98
C ILE A 211 23.63 -1.09 -11.17
N VAL A 212 24.76 -0.74 -11.78
CA VAL A 212 25.12 0.66 -12.04
C VAL A 212 24.10 1.31 -12.98
N ILE A 213 23.72 0.62 -14.06
CA ILE A 213 22.73 1.13 -15.02
C ILE A 213 21.35 1.29 -14.35
N ALA A 214 20.95 0.34 -13.50
CA ALA A 214 19.69 0.41 -12.76
C ALA A 214 19.69 1.59 -11.77
N ALA A 215 20.79 1.81 -11.05
CA ALA A 215 20.93 2.94 -10.14
C ALA A 215 20.84 4.28 -10.88
N LEU A 216 21.54 4.43 -12.02
CA LEU A 216 21.47 5.62 -12.86
C LEU A 216 20.07 5.84 -13.43
N TYR A 217 19.41 4.77 -13.89
CA TYR A 217 18.05 4.82 -14.38
C TYR A 217 17.06 5.29 -13.29
N LEU A 218 17.13 4.71 -12.09
CA LEU A 218 16.28 5.12 -10.96
C LEU A 218 16.55 6.58 -10.56
N ALA A 219 17.82 6.97 -10.46
CA ALA A 219 18.21 8.34 -10.13
C ALA A 219 17.68 9.36 -11.16
N LEU A 220 17.71 9.01 -12.45
CA LEU A 220 17.18 9.86 -13.51
C LEU A 220 15.65 10.06 -13.37
N ASN A 221 14.88 9.00 -13.19
CA ASN A 221 13.42 9.11 -13.03
C ASN A 221 13.05 9.86 -11.74
N VAL A 222 13.75 9.60 -10.62
CA VAL A 222 13.55 10.38 -9.39
C VAL A 222 13.83 11.86 -9.62
N THR A 223 14.90 12.19 -10.35
CA THR A 223 15.23 13.59 -10.68
C THR A 223 14.14 14.23 -11.54
N LEU A 224 13.61 13.52 -12.55
CA LEU A 224 12.53 14.00 -13.40
C LEU A 224 11.23 14.24 -12.61
N LEU A 225 10.89 13.35 -11.66
CA LEU A 225 9.76 13.54 -10.75
C LEU A 225 9.93 14.75 -9.83
N VAL A 226 11.13 14.94 -9.27
CA VAL A 226 11.43 16.11 -8.45
C VAL A 226 11.31 17.39 -9.28
N LEU A 227 11.89 17.42 -10.49
CA LEU A 227 11.75 18.56 -11.40
C LEU A 227 10.29 18.84 -11.78
N ALA A 228 9.48 17.81 -12.01
CA ALA A 228 8.04 17.94 -12.23
C ALA A 228 7.35 18.58 -11.01
N SER A 229 7.71 18.15 -9.79
CA SER A 229 7.15 18.75 -8.57
C SER A 229 7.56 20.22 -8.38
N MET A 230 8.80 20.59 -8.73
CA MET A 230 9.28 21.98 -8.67
C MET A 230 8.66 22.86 -9.76
N SER A 231 8.15 22.29 -10.86
CA SER A 231 7.44 23.05 -11.89
C SER A 231 6.17 23.73 -11.37
N ILE A 232 5.69 23.34 -10.19
CA ILE A 232 4.60 23.98 -9.46
C ILE A 232 4.97 25.40 -9.01
N GLU A 233 6.26 25.66 -8.76
CA GLU A 233 6.76 26.97 -8.33
C GLU A 233 7.16 27.90 -9.50
N LEU A 234 7.16 27.38 -10.73
CA LEU A 234 7.38 28.19 -11.92
C LEU A 234 6.17 29.09 -12.20
N PRO A 235 6.35 30.26 -12.83
CA PRO A 235 5.27 31.16 -13.20
C PRO A 235 4.50 30.65 -14.44
N LEU A 236 4.03 29.41 -14.37
CA LEU A 236 3.20 28.74 -15.36
C LEU A 236 1.73 28.91 -15.00
N TYR A 237 0.84 28.86 -16.00
CA TYR A 237 -0.58 28.78 -15.70
C TYR A 237 -0.91 27.43 -15.03
N PRO A 238 -1.89 27.36 -14.10
CA PRO A 238 -2.22 26.11 -13.42
C PRO A 238 -2.53 24.93 -14.35
N SER A 239 -3.16 25.20 -15.50
CA SER A 239 -3.42 24.20 -16.54
C SER A 239 -2.14 23.68 -17.21
N GLU A 240 -1.13 24.54 -17.39
CA GLU A 240 0.15 24.18 -17.98
C GLU A 240 0.98 23.34 -17.00
N THR A 241 1.01 23.70 -15.70
CA THR A 241 1.67 22.90 -14.66
C THR A 241 1.10 21.48 -14.60
N VAL A 242 -0.23 21.35 -14.62
CA VAL A 242 -0.87 20.03 -14.63
C VAL A 242 -0.52 19.25 -15.90
N ALA A 243 -0.52 19.91 -17.06
CA ALA A 243 -0.16 19.27 -18.33
C ALA A 243 1.30 18.77 -18.32
N VAL A 244 2.25 19.57 -17.83
CA VAL A 244 3.66 19.19 -17.70
C VAL A 244 3.81 17.98 -16.77
N CYS A 245 3.21 18.03 -15.58
CA CYS A 245 3.25 16.92 -14.62
C CYS A 245 2.68 15.61 -15.21
N LEU A 246 1.52 15.68 -15.87
CA LEU A 246 0.92 14.51 -16.51
C LEU A 246 1.77 13.97 -17.67
N THR A 247 2.41 14.85 -18.44
CA THR A 247 3.27 14.47 -19.55
C THR A 247 4.51 13.74 -19.06
N ILE A 248 5.20 14.29 -18.05
CA ILE A 248 6.38 13.64 -17.44
C ILE A 248 6.00 12.29 -16.86
N PHE A 249 4.92 12.23 -16.05
CA PHE A 249 4.42 10.99 -15.48
C PHE A 249 4.09 9.94 -16.56
N GLY A 250 3.41 10.34 -17.63
CA GLY A 250 3.08 9.47 -18.75
C GLY A 250 4.30 8.94 -19.49
N LEU A 251 5.32 9.77 -19.70
CA LEU A 251 6.59 9.38 -20.31
C LEU A 251 7.36 8.37 -19.44
N GLU A 252 7.38 8.56 -18.13
CA GLU A 252 8.03 7.62 -17.22
C GLU A 252 7.34 6.26 -17.19
N VAL A 253 6.00 6.24 -17.14
CA VAL A 253 5.21 5.00 -17.24
C VAL A 253 5.50 4.28 -18.56
N ALA A 254 5.42 5.00 -19.69
CA ALA A 254 5.67 4.45 -21.01
C ALA A 254 7.11 3.92 -21.13
N GLY A 255 8.08 4.68 -20.63
CA GLY A 255 9.50 4.32 -20.61
C GLY A 255 9.78 3.09 -19.76
N ALA A 256 9.20 3.00 -18.57
CA ALA A 256 9.35 1.86 -17.67
C ALA A 256 8.76 0.58 -18.26
N ILE A 257 7.56 0.65 -18.85
CA ILE A 257 6.93 -0.48 -19.53
C ILE A 257 7.77 -0.89 -20.75
N TRP A 258 8.10 0.05 -21.63
CA TRP A 258 8.87 -0.23 -22.84
C TRP A 258 10.23 -0.88 -22.51
N LEU A 259 10.96 -0.33 -21.55
CA LEU A 259 12.25 -0.86 -21.12
C LEU A 259 12.10 -2.27 -20.55
N SER A 260 11.12 -2.48 -19.65
CA SER A 260 10.85 -3.79 -19.06
C SER A 260 10.53 -4.84 -20.12
N LEU A 261 9.65 -4.51 -21.07
CA LEU A 261 9.27 -5.43 -22.16
C LEU A 261 10.43 -5.72 -23.11
N LYS A 262 11.25 -4.71 -23.43
CA LYS A 262 12.45 -4.88 -24.26
C LYS A 262 13.47 -5.81 -23.60
N LEU A 263 13.70 -5.67 -22.29
CA LEU A 263 14.64 -6.51 -21.55
C LEU A 263 14.15 -7.96 -21.50
N ILE A 264 12.88 -8.18 -21.15
CA ILE A 264 12.32 -9.54 -21.06
C ILE A 264 12.28 -10.23 -22.43
N THR A 265 12.02 -9.51 -23.52
CA THR A 265 11.96 -10.11 -24.86
C THR A 265 13.34 -10.33 -25.48
N GLY A 266 14.26 -9.38 -25.35
CA GLY A 266 15.51 -9.36 -26.13
C GLY A 266 16.79 -9.74 -25.40
N LYS A 267 16.86 -9.64 -24.07
CA LYS A 267 18.14 -9.77 -23.32
C LYS A 267 18.09 -10.76 -22.17
N VAL A 268 16.90 -10.97 -21.60
CA VAL A 268 16.66 -12.04 -20.63
C VAL A 268 16.47 -13.35 -21.41
N SER A 269 17.52 -13.77 -22.12
CA SER A 269 17.68 -15.10 -22.69
C SER A 269 18.87 -15.75 -22.00
N VAL A 270 18.71 -17.03 -21.66
CA VAL A 270 19.71 -17.97 -21.12
C VAL A 270 21.15 -17.61 -21.47
#